data_AF-A0A419FHT5-F1
#
_entry.id   AF-A0A419FHT5-F1
#
_cell.length_a   1.000
_cell.length_b   1.000
_cell.length_c   1.000
_cell.angle_alpha   90.00
_cell.angle_beta   90.00
_cell.angle_gamma   90.00
#
_symmetry.space_group_name_H-M   'P 1'
#
loop_
_entity.id
_entity.type
_entity.pdbx_description
1 polymer ?
#
loop_
_entity_poly.entity_id
_entity_poly.type
_entity_poly.pdbx_seq_one_letter_code
_entity_poly.pdbx_strand_id
1 'polypeptide(L)' 'MAGVDTQGLLQIAMNVKDINRAVAFYRDVLGLPFLFQAGNLAFF' A
#
# COMPACT_ATOMS: atom_id res chain seq x y z
N MET A 1 11.75 -17.97 21.33
CA MET A 1 11.07 -16.88 20.61
C MET A 1 12.11 -16.26 19.69
N ALA A 2 11.99 -16.45 18.38
CA ALA A 2 12.98 -15.96 17.41
C ALA A 2 13.01 -14.42 17.45
N GLY A 3 14.20 -13.83 17.42
CA GLY A 3 14.41 -12.39 17.41
C GLY A 3 13.72 -11.75 16.19
N VAL A 4 13.05 -10.63 16.40
CA VAL A 4 12.58 -9.80 15.29
C VAL A 4 13.80 -9.04 14.79
N ASP A 5 14.40 -9.53 13.71
CA ASP A 5 15.43 -8.81 12.97
C ASP A 5 14.76 -7.63 12.25
N THR A 6 14.82 -6.44 12.85
CA THR A 6 14.22 -5.19 12.33
C THR A 6 15.01 -4.57 11.17
N GLN A 7 15.70 -5.38 10.37
CA GLN A 7 16.49 -4.87 9.25
C GLN A 7 15.63 -4.77 7.99
N GLY A 8 15.03 -3.61 7.76
CA GLY A 8 14.38 -3.27 6.50
C GLY A 8 13.06 -2.49 6.67
N LEU A 9 12.63 -1.86 5.58
CA LEU A 9 11.31 -1.24 5.47
C LEU A 9 10.28 -2.33 5.12
N LEU A 10 9.32 -2.56 6.00
CA LEU A 10 8.28 -3.57 5.78
C LEU A 10 7.09 -3.02 5.00
N GLN A 11 6.51 -1.91 5.47
CA GLN A 11 5.32 -1.32 4.88
C GLN A 11 5.31 0.19 5.11
N ILE A 12 4.80 0.94 4.13
CA ILE A 12 4.51 2.36 4.27
C ILE A 12 2.99 2.54 4.20
N ALA A 13 2.42 3.18 5.22
CA ALA A 13 1.03 3.63 5.20
C ALA A 13 1.00 5.14 4.96
N MET A 14 0.14 5.58 4.04
CA MET A 14 0.02 6.99 3.66
C MET A 14 -1.44 7.39 3.47
N ASN A 15 -1.80 8.58 3.97
CA ASN A 15 -3.13 9.15 3.78
C ASN A 15 -3.25 9.79 2.40
N VAL A 16 -4.38 9.57 1.75
CA VAL A 16 -4.73 10.18 0.46
C VAL A 16 -6.07 10.88 0.56
N LYS A 17 -6.27 11.92 -0.24
CA LYS A 17 -7.53 12.68 -0.26
C LYS A 17 -8.65 11.95 -1.00
N ASP A 18 -8.31 11.17 -2.01
CA ASP A 18 -9.24 10.42 -2.85
C ASP A 18 -8.64 9.04 -3.12
N ILE A 19 -9.30 8.00 -2.61
CA ILE A 19 -8.81 6.63 -2.70
C ILE A 19 -8.86 6.10 -4.13
N ASN A 20 -9.89 6.45 -4.90
CA ASN A 20 -10.08 5.95 -6.27
C ASN A 20 -9.00 6.52 -7.19
N ARG A 21 -8.72 7.83 -7.05
CA ARG A 21 -7.64 8.48 -7.79
C ARG A 21 -6.27 7.91 -7.41
N ALA A 22 -6.03 7.66 -6.13
CA ALA A 22 -4.78 7.06 -5.67
C ALA A 22 -4.59 5.65 -6.23
N VAL A 23 -5.64 4.82 -6.19
CA VAL A 23 -5.58 3.45 -6.72
C VAL A 23 -5.27 3.43 -8.20
N ALA A 24 -5.93 4.27 -9.01
CA ALA A 24 -5.64 4.38 -10.43
C ALA A 24 -4.18 4.80 -10.68
N PHE A 25 -3.66 5.74 -9.89
CA PHE A 25 -2.25 6.16 -10.01
C PHE A 25 -1.28 5.03 -9.66
N TYR A 26 -1.41 4.41 -8.49
CA TYR A 26 -0.48 3.35 -8.05
C TYR A 26 -0.55 2.11 -8.94
N ARG A 27 -1.74 1.72 -9.42
CA ARG A 27 -1.92 0.57 -10.31
C ARG A 27 -1.52 0.86 -11.75
N ASP A 28 -2.03 1.94 -12.33
CA ASP A 28 -1.97 2.16 -13.79
C ASP A 28 -0.77 2.99 -14.21
N VAL A 29 -0.29 3.89 -13.34
CA VAL A 29 0.87 4.75 -13.63
C VAL A 29 2.16 4.16 -13.07
N LEU A 30 2.13 3.73 -11.80
CA LEU A 30 3.31 3.12 -11.16
C LEU A 30 3.40 1.61 -11.36
N GLY A 31 2.33 0.95 -11.79
CA GLY A 31 2.34 -0.49 -12.05
C GLY A 31 2.41 -1.35 -10.78
N LEU A 32 2.07 -0.82 -9.60
CA LEU A 32 2.08 -1.61 -8.37
C LEU A 32 0.94 -2.65 -8.40
N PRO A 33 1.20 -3.90 -7.96
CA PRO A 33 0.17 -4.93 -7.90
C PRO A 33 -0.93 -4.52 -6.92
N PHE A 34 -2.15 -4.30 -7.39
CA PHE A 34 -3.27 -4.06 -6.48
C PHE A 34 -3.68 -5.37 -5.82
N LEU A 35 -3.56 -5.45 -4.49
CA LEU A 35 -3.86 -6.65 -3.72
C LEU A 35 -5.35 -6.73 -3.40
N PHE A 36 -5.86 -5.72 -2.69
CA PHE A 36 -7.27 -5.60 -2.33
C PHE A 36 -7.59 -4.19 -1.77
N GLN A 37 -8.87 -3.89 -1.64
CA GLN A 37 -9.38 -2.69 -0.96
C GLN A 37 -10.35 -3.10 0.15
N ALA A 38 -10.24 -2.42 1.29
CA ALA A 38 -11.12 -2.58 2.44
C ALA A 38 -11.61 -1.20 2.89
N GLY A 39 -12.84 -0.84 2.49
CA GLY A 39 -13.38 0.51 2.72
C GLY A 39 -12.52 1.59 2.05
N ASN A 40 -11.97 2.50 2.86
CA ASN A 40 -11.13 3.61 2.39
C ASN A 40 -9.62 3.27 2.40
N LEU A 41 -9.26 2.00 2.58
CA LEU A 41 -7.88 1.51 2.55
C LEU A 41 -7.63 0.68 1.30
N ALA A 42 -6.52 0.93 0.61
CA ALA A 42 -6.07 0.14 -0.54
C ALA A 42 -4.67 -0.42 -0.27
N PHE A 43 -4.47 -1.69 -0.64
CA PHE A 43 -3.24 -2.44 -0.42
C PHE A 43 -2.59 -2.78 -1.76
N PHE A 44 -1.26 -2.63 -1.81
CA PHE A 44 -0.40 -2.85 -2.96
C PHE A 44 0.84 -3.66 -2.56
#